data_AF-F3KEW7-F1
#
_entry.id   AF-F3KEW7-F1
#
_cell.length_a   1.000
_cell.length_b   1.000
_cell.length_c   1.000
_cell.angle_alpha   90.00
_cell.angle_beta   90.00
_cell.angle_gamma   90.00
#
_symmetry.space_group_name_H-M   'P 1'
#
loop_
_entity.id
_entity.type
_entity.pdbx_description
1 polymer ?
#
loop_
_entity_poly.entity_id
_entity_poly.type
_entity_poly.pdbx_seq_one_letter_code
_entity_poly.pdbx_strand_id
1 'polypeptide(L)'
;MFTVISAFGLLIAAIGLWGFILPKPFMRAMQTFVLSSKGLYIIFGFRLLLGSLLLIAAPMSHYSTLFYVVGVLALFDAMVTLMLGPDNIERYMQWWLLRPAICLRVMMLIAWLLGVVLIYVSLLSIN
;
A
#
# COMPACT_ATOMS: atom_id res chain seq x y z
N MET A 1 10.79 -15.30 -5.20
CA MET A 1 10.65 -14.10 -4.33
C MET A 1 10.17 -12.89 -5.12
N PHE A 2 10.86 -12.50 -6.20
CA PHE A 2 10.45 -11.40 -7.08
C PHE A 2 9.07 -11.58 -7.73
N THR A 3 8.65 -12.82 -8.03
CA THR A 3 7.28 -13.13 -8.51
C THR A 3 6.20 -12.76 -7.50
N VAL A 4 6.49 -12.89 -6.20
CA VAL A 4 5.54 -12.48 -5.16
C VAL A 4 5.48 -10.96 -5.12
N ILE A 5 6.64 -10.28 -5.16
CA ILE A 5 6.71 -8.82 -5.16
C ILE A 5 6.02 -8.22 -6.39
N SER A 6 6.13 -8.84 -7.57
CA SER A 6 5.40 -8.41 -8.76
C SER A 6 3.89 -8.63 -8.64
N ALA A 7 3.44 -9.72 -8.01
CA ALA A 7 2.02 -9.92 -7.71
C ALA A 7 1.48 -8.84 -6.73
N PHE A 8 2.26 -8.48 -5.70
CA PHE A 8 1.93 -7.36 -4.82
C PHE A 8 1.94 -6.02 -5.58
N GLY A 9 2.93 -5.78 -6.42
CA GLY A 9 2.99 -4.59 -7.29
C GLY A 9 1.76 -4.47 -8.19
N LEU A 10 1.29 -5.59 -8.75
CA LEU A 10 0.07 -5.64 -9.55
C LEU A 10 -1.16 -5.30 -8.73
N LEU A 11 -1.28 -5.84 -7.52
CA LEU A 11 -2.38 -5.50 -6.60
C LEU A 11 -2.37 -4.02 -6.24
N ILE A 12 -1.21 -3.46 -5.88
CA ILE A 12 -1.05 -2.04 -5.55
C ILE A 12 -1.41 -1.17 -6.76
N ALA A 13 -0.95 -1.54 -7.95
CA ALA A 13 -1.30 -0.84 -9.18
C ALA A 13 -2.81 -0.89 -9.44
N ALA A 14 -3.45 -2.06 -9.34
CA ALA A 14 -4.89 -2.18 -9.54
C ALA A 14 -5.70 -1.34 -8.54
N ILE A 15 -5.30 -1.34 -7.26
CA ILE A 15 -5.90 -0.53 -6.19
C ILE A 15 -5.73 0.97 -6.48
N GLY A 16 -4.51 1.39 -6.82
CA GLY A 16 -4.22 2.79 -7.15
C GLY A 16 -5.01 3.25 -8.38
N LEU A 17 -5.13 2.42 -9.41
CA LEU A 17 -5.93 2.73 -10.59
C LEU A 17 -7.42 2.87 -10.24
N TRP A 18 -7.96 1.94 -9.44
CA TRP A 18 -9.34 2.00 -9.00
C TRP A 18 -9.63 3.26 -8.17
N GLY A 19 -8.77 3.58 -7.21
CA GLY A 19 -8.88 4.79 -6.40
C GLY A 19 -8.68 6.08 -7.18
N PHE A 20 -7.91 6.05 -8.27
CA PHE A 20 -7.73 7.21 -9.15
C PHE A 20 -9.01 7.51 -9.95
N ILE A 21 -9.63 6.49 -10.54
CA ILE A 21 -10.86 6.63 -11.34
C ILE A 21 -12.04 7.01 -10.42
N LEU A 22 -12.18 6.31 -9.28
CA LEU A 22 -13.32 6.44 -8.37
C LEU A 22 -12.87 6.72 -6.92
N PRO A 23 -12.33 7.92 -6.61
CA PRO A 23 -11.71 8.21 -5.31
C PRO A 23 -12.68 8.14 -4.12
N LYS A 24 -13.89 8.67 -4.26
CA LYS A 24 -14.89 8.67 -3.16
C LYS A 24 -15.49 7.29 -2.91
N PRO A 25 -15.95 6.54 -3.94
CA PRO A 25 -16.40 5.15 -3.75
C PRO A 25 -15.29 4.26 -3.18
N PHE A 26 -14.06 4.40 -3.66
CA PHE A 26 -12.91 3.67 -3.16
C PHE A 26 -12.69 3.94 -1.67
N MET A 27 -12.64 5.21 -1.24
CA MET A 27 -12.39 5.54 0.15
C MET A 27 -13.52 5.05 1.08
N ARG A 28 -14.78 5.07 0.63
CA ARG A 28 -15.90 4.48 1.38
C ARG A 28 -15.77 2.96 1.51
N ALA A 29 -15.42 2.27 0.43
CA ALA A 29 -15.19 0.82 0.46
C ALA A 29 -14.03 0.46 1.40
N MET A 30 -12.94 1.23 1.35
CA MET A 30 -11.81 1.08 2.27
C MET A 30 -12.21 1.34 3.72
N GLN A 31 -13.00 2.37 4.00
CA GLN A 31 -13.51 2.63 5.36
C GLN A 31 -14.29 1.42 5.89
N THR A 32 -15.26 0.90 5.13
CA THR A 32 -16.04 -0.27 5.55
C THR A 32 -15.18 -1.51 5.76
N PHE A 33 -14.18 -1.71 4.89
CA PHE A 33 -13.26 -2.84 5.00
C PHE A 33 -12.35 -2.72 6.22
N VAL A 34 -11.70 -1.56 6.41
CA VAL A 34 -10.79 -1.29 7.53
C VAL A 34 -11.51 -1.34 8.87
N LEU A 35 -12.72 -0.80 8.97
CA LEU A 35 -13.50 -0.81 10.21
C LEU A 35 -14.07 -2.20 10.55
N SER A 36 -14.09 -3.13 9.60
CA SER A 36 -14.36 -4.53 9.91
C SER A 36 -13.18 -5.12 10.67
N SER A 37 -13.43 -5.81 11.80
CA SER A 37 -12.36 -6.43 12.60
C SER A 37 -11.41 -7.28 11.74
N LYS A 38 -11.95 -8.00 10.74
CA LYS A 38 -11.14 -8.83 9.83
C LYS A 38 -10.33 -8.00 8.85
N GLY A 39 -10.89 -6.95 8.28
CA GLY A 39 -10.22 -6.16 7.24
C GLY A 39 -9.03 -5.37 7.79
N LEU A 40 -9.10 -4.90 9.04
CA LEU A 40 -7.95 -4.31 9.73
C LEU A 40 -6.76 -5.28 9.80
N TYR A 41 -6.99 -6.51 10.30
CA TYR A 41 -5.93 -7.52 10.41
C TYR A 41 -5.40 -7.93 9.03
N ILE A 42 -6.25 -7.98 8.00
CA ILE A 42 -5.83 -8.27 6.63
C ILE A 42 -4.92 -7.15 6.09
N ILE A 43 -5.27 -5.87 6.26
CA ILE A 43 -4.44 -4.74 5.80
C ILE A 43 -3.12 -4.71 6.55
N PHE A 44 -3.17 -4.90 7.86
CA PHE A 44 -1.97 -4.98 8.69
C PHE A 44 -1.05 -6.11 8.22
N GLY A 45 -1.58 -7.33 8.08
CA GLY A 45 -0.83 -8.49 7.61
C GLY A 45 -0.27 -8.29 6.21
N PHE A 46 -1.06 -7.71 5.30
CA PHE A 46 -0.63 -7.37 3.94
C PHE A 46 0.56 -6.39 3.96
N ARG A 47 0.48 -5.30 4.73
CA ARG A 47 1.56 -4.30 4.82
C ARG A 47 2.81 -4.86 5.48
N LEU A 48 2.65 -5.66 6.53
CA LEU A 48 3.75 -6.27 7.25
C LEU A 48 4.49 -7.28 6.36
N LEU A 49 3.73 -8.12 5.63
CA LEU A 49 4.28 -9.09 4.69
C LEU A 49 4.96 -8.38 3.51
N LEU A 50 4.30 -7.40 2.89
CA LEU A 50 4.86 -6.60 1.80
C LEU A 50 6.17 -5.92 2.23
N GLY A 51 6.16 -5.19 3.35
CA GLY A 51 7.33 -4.48 3.85
C GLY A 51 8.49 -5.41 4.14
N SER A 52 8.22 -6.56 4.77
CA SER A 52 9.23 -7.58 5.06
C SER A 52 9.81 -8.19 3.77
N LEU A 53 8.97 -8.51 2.79
CA LEU A 53 9.43 -9.03 1.50
C LEU A 53 10.31 -8.03 0.76
N LEU A 54 9.95 -6.73 0.78
CA LEU A 54 10.75 -5.69 0.15
C LEU A 54 12.12 -5.55 0.83
N LEU A 55 12.19 -5.58 2.15
CA LEU A 55 13.47 -5.50 2.87
C LEU A 55 14.37 -6.71 2.61
N ILE A 56 13.81 -7.92 2.58
CA ILE A 56 14.58 -9.14 2.30
C ILE A 56 15.07 -9.13 0.83
N ALA A 57 14.28 -8.59 -0.10
CA ALA A 57 14.63 -8.54 -1.52
C ALA A 57 15.57 -7.38 -1.86
N ALA A 58 15.64 -6.35 -1.01
CA ALA A 58 16.46 -5.17 -1.24
C ALA A 58 17.94 -5.49 -1.53
N PRO A 59 18.67 -6.31 -0.73
CA PRO A 59 20.06 -6.64 -1.02
C PRO A 59 20.25 -7.48 -2.31
N MET A 60 19.19 -8.11 -2.82
CA MET A 60 19.22 -8.94 -4.02
C MET A 60 18.86 -8.16 -5.30
N SER A 61 18.33 -6.93 -5.17
CA SER A 61 17.90 -6.10 -6.30
C SER A 61 18.95 -5.04 -6.64
N HIS A 62 19.07 -4.72 -7.93
CA HIS A 62 19.88 -3.58 -8.40
C HIS A 62 19.38 -2.22 -7.88
N TYR A 63 18.11 -2.14 -7.44
CA TYR A 63 17.51 -0.94 -6.88
C TYR A 63 17.28 -1.09 -5.37
N SER A 64 18.30 -1.55 -4.64
CA SER A 64 18.23 -1.84 -3.20
C SER A 64 17.66 -0.68 -2.39
N THR A 65 18.05 0.56 -2.70
CA THR A 65 17.58 1.75 -1.98
C THR A 65 16.06 1.93 -2.07
N LEU A 66 15.47 1.70 -3.25
CA LEU A 66 14.02 1.85 -3.44
C LEU A 66 13.25 0.79 -2.64
N PHE A 67 13.73 -0.46 -2.67
CA PHE A 67 13.13 -1.56 -1.92
C PHE A 67 13.25 -1.33 -0.41
N TYR A 68 14.40 -0.82 0.07
CA TYR A 68 14.57 -0.44 1.46
C TYR A 68 13.60 0.66 1.89
N VAL A 69 13.55 1.78 1.16
CA VAL A 69 12.70 2.92 1.53
C VAL A 69 11.23 2.54 1.54
N VAL A 70 10.74 1.88 0.49
CA VAL A 70 9.33 1.45 0.43
C VAL A 70 9.03 0.39 1.49
N GLY A 71 9.96 -0.54 1.74
CA GLY A 71 9.82 -1.56 2.77
C GLY A 71 9.72 -0.97 4.17
N VAL A 72 10.62 -0.04 4.53
CA VAL A 72 10.60 0.67 5.82
C VAL A 72 9.31 1.47 5.98
N LEU A 73 8.88 2.21 4.96
CA LEU A 73 7.64 2.98 5.01
C LEU A 73 6.42 2.07 5.22
N ALA A 74 6.35 0.92 4.55
CA ALA A 74 5.26 -0.03 4.70
C ALA A 74 5.20 -0.64 6.12
N LEU A 75 6.36 -1.00 6.69
CA LEU A 75 6.44 -1.50 8.06
C LEU A 75 6.10 -0.43 9.09
N PHE A 76 6.58 0.80 8.89
CA PHE A 76 6.27 1.93 9.76
C PHE A 76 4.75 2.21 9.75
N ASP A 77 4.13 2.25 8.58
CA ASP A 77 2.68 2.44 8.44
C ASP A 77 1.88 1.28 9.07
N ALA A 78 2.35 0.04 8.97
CA ALA A 78 1.76 -1.10 9.67
C ALA A 78 1.84 -0.95 11.19
N MET A 79 2.99 -0.55 11.74
CA MET A 79 3.17 -0.30 13.17
C MET A 79 2.27 0.83 13.67
N VAL A 80 2.24 1.96 12.95
CA VAL A 80 1.36 3.08 13.28
C VAL A 80 -0.11 2.64 13.26
N THR A 81 -0.52 1.86 12.25
CA THR A 81 -1.89 1.33 12.17
C THR A 81 -2.23 0.43 13.36
N LEU A 82 -1.30 -0.40 13.84
CA LEU A 82 -1.51 -1.26 15.00
C LEU A 82 -1.59 -0.46 16.32
N MET A 83 -0.81 0.61 16.43
CA MET A 83 -0.83 1.50 17.59
C MET A 83 -2.09 2.37 17.65
N LEU A 84 -2.68 2.68 16.50
CA LEU A 84 -3.94 3.39 16.42
C LEU A 84 -5.07 2.43 16.85
N GLY A 85 -5.67 2.70 18.01
CA GLY A 85 -6.91 2.04 18.41
C GLY A 85 -8.04 2.24 17.39
N PRO A 86 -9.11 1.42 17.44
CA PRO A 86 -10.21 1.44 16.46
C PRO A 86 -10.84 2.83 16.28
N ASP A 87 -11.01 3.60 17.35
CA ASP A 87 -11.56 4.96 17.31
C ASP A 87 -10.66 5.93 16.52
N ASN A 88 -9.34 5.78 16.64
CA ASN A 88 -8.39 6.61 15.92
C ASN A 88 -8.33 6.25 14.44
N ILE A 89 -8.48 4.96 14.11
CA ILE A 89 -8.57 4.49 12.72
C ILE A 89 -9.84 5.04 12.06
N GLU A 90 -10.97 5.05 12.75
CA GLU A 90 -12.20 5.64 12.24
C GLU A 90 -12.03 7.14 11.97
N ARG A 91 -11.49 7.89 12.93
CA ARG A 91 -11.22 9.33 12.77
C ARG A 91 -10.24 9.59 11.61
N TYR A 92 -9.23 8.74 11.45
CA TYR A 92 -8.28 8.81 10.35
C TYR A 92 -8.95 8.58 8.98
N MET A 93 -9.84 7.58 8.87
CA MET A 93 -10.61 7.33 7.64
C MET A 93 -11.60 8.48 7.34
N GLN A 94 -12.26 9.03 8.36
CA GLN A 94 -13.14 10.19 8.19
C GLN A 94 -12.37 11.42 7.72
N TRP A 95 -11.16 11.66 8.24
CA TRP A 95 -10.29 12.74 7.78
C TRP A 95 -9.96 12.62 6.29
N TRP A 96 -9.69 11.41 5.80
CA TRP A 96 -9.47 11.16 4.37
C TRP A 96 -10.71 11.41 3.52
N LEU A 97 -11.90 11.07 4.01
CA LEU A 97 -13.16 11.33 3.30
C LEU A 97 -13.50 12.81 3.17
N LEU A 98 -13.03 13.64 4.10
CA LEU A 98 -13.21 15.10 4.06
C LEU A 98 -12.23 15.79 3.10
N ARG A 99 -11.17 15.10 2.63
CA ARG A 99 -10.20 15.67 1.70
C ARG A 99 -10.80 15.85 0.30
N PRO A 100 -10.39 16.90 -0.44
CA PRO A 100 -10.85 17.11 -1.80
C PRO A 100 -10.43 15.93 -2.69
N ALA A 101 -11.27 15.61 -3.68
CA ALA A 101 -11.04 14.45 -4.55
C ALA A 101 -9.70 14.50 -5.29
N ILE A 102 -9.15 15.70 -5.56
CA ILE A 102 -7.83 15.86 -6.16
C ILE A 102 -6.71 15.30 -5.26
N CYS A 103 -6.80 15.49 -3.95
CA CYS A 103 -5.83 14.97 -2.99
C CYS A 103 -5.84 13.44 -2.99
N LEU A 104 -7.03 12.84 -3.01
CA LEU A 104 -7.19 11.39 -3.11
C LEU A 104 -6.64 10.86 -4.44
N ARG A 105 -6.93 11.52 -5.56
CA ARG A 105 -6.41 11.11 -6.88
C ARG A 105 -4.90 11.15 -6.94
N VAL A 106 -4.26 12.19 -6.43
CA VAL A 106 -2.79 12.28 -6.41
C VAL A 106 -2.19 11.13 -5.59
N MET A 107 -2.74 10.83 -4.42
CA MET A 107 -2.28 9.69 -3.60
C MET A 107 -2.47 8.35 -4.30
N MET A 108 -3.61 8.17 -4.98
CA MET A 108 -3.89 6.94 -5.73
C MET A 108 -3.03 6.81 -6.99
N LEU A 109 -2.68 7.93 -7.63
CA LEU A 109 -1.71 7.95 -8.72
C LEU A 109 -0.31 7.56 -8.24
N ILE A 110 0.12 8.06 -7.08
CA ILE A 110 1.39 7.66 -6.46
C ILE A 110 1.38 6.16 -6.17
N ALA A 111 0.29 5.63 -5.60
CA ALA A 111 0.15 4.20 -5.36
C ALA A 111 0.22 3.40 -6.67
N TRP A 112 -0.47 3.85 -7.72
CA TRP A 112 -0.41 3.21 -9.04
C TRP A 112 1.02 3.18 -9.60
N LEU A 113 1.70 4.32 -9.62
CA LEU A 113 3.09 4.45 -10.08
C LEU A 113 4.02 3.54 -9.28
N LEU A 114 3.88 3.51 -7.96
CA LEU A 114 4.68 2.65 -7.09
C LEU A 114 4.47 1.17 -7.43
N GLY A 115 3.22 0.74 -7.65
CA GLY A 115 2.91 -0.62 -8.09
C GLY A 115 3.57 -0.97 -9.42
N VAL A 116 3.48 -0.09 -10.42
CA VAL A 116 4.12 -0.27 -11.73
C VAL A 116 5.65 -0.34 -11.62
N VAL A 117 6.26 0.53 -10.82
CA VAL A 117 7.71 0.53 -10.57
C VAL A 117 8.14 -0.77 -9.90
N LEU A 118 7.40 -1.26 -8.91
CA LEU A 118 7.70 -2.54 -8.25
C LEU A 118 7.66 -3.70 -9.23
N ILE A 119 6.68 -3.75 -10.13
CA ILE A 119 6.60 -4.78 -11.18
C ILE A 119 7.82 -4.68 -12.09
N TYR A 120 8.11 -3.48 -12.61
CA TYR A 120 9.22 -3.26 -13.54
C TYR A 120 10.56 -3.69 -12.95
N VAL A 121 10.86 -3.23 -11.73
CA VAL A 121 12.13 -3.55 -11.07
C VAL A 121 12.21 -5.03 -10.70
N SER A 122 11.09 -5.64 -10.28
CA SER A 122 11.06 -7.07 -9.95
C SER A 122 11.30 -7.93 -11.19
N LEU A 123 10.74 -7.55 -12.34
CA LEU A 123 10.97 -8.25 -13.62
C LEU A 123 12.41 -8.07 -14.10
N LEU A 124 12.97 -6.86 -13.99
CA LEU A 124 14.35 -6.62 -14.35
C LEU A 124 15.33 -7.39 -13.45
N SER A 125 14.99 -7.62 -12.18
CA SER A 125 15.82 -8.40 -11.26
C SER A 125 15.74 -9.92 -11.47
N ILE A 126 14.81 -10.40 -12.31
CA ILE A 126 14.68 -11.82 -12.69
C ILE A 126 15.52 -12.15 -13.93
N ASN A 127 15.69 -11.18 -14.84
CA ASN A 127 16.48 -11.31 -16.07
C ASN A 127 17.96 -11.02 -15.81
#